data_AF-A0A8S4A4C1-F1
#
_entry.id   AF-A0A8S4A4C1-F1
#
_cell.length_a   1.000
_cell.length_b   1.000
_cell.length_c   1.000
_cell.angle_alpha   90.00
_cell.angle_beta   90.00
_cell.angle_gamma   90.00
#
_symmetry.space_group_name_H-M   'P 1'
#
loop_
_entity.id
_entity.type
_entity.pdbx_description
1 polymer ?
#
loop_
_entity_poly.entity_id
_entity_poly.type
_entity_poly.pdbx_seq_one_letter_code
_entity_poly.pdbx_strand_id
1 'polypeptide(L)'
;MSKTFTSQPSRQTKTTAERPVNRRAPLNQQADTSSRTVGTTRARSLNMNHQIQTYHGMTGRNSGFNNAPTTGQHNIATDTAGRLQSPQRTPTYAGGYSVIPPNERKRQQISQMAQRETEEYERHRQANAVRHVSHVGTVGGGDITEEQVRKEQERALRRQKLDRLKRQEEQRNARKKAEDAEIEQKRAEARRKAEQNAIKNGKVPSPEEIR
;
A
#
# COMPACT_ATOMS: atom_id res chain seq x y z
N MET A 1 -4.93 36.45 -49.55
CA MET A 1 -5.22 35.29 -50.43
C MET A 1 -5.32 34.05 -49.57
N SER A 2 -6.54 33.59 -49.38
CA SER A 2 -6.97 32.56 -48.43
C SER A 2 -6.72 31.16 -49.00
N LYS A 3 -6.12 30.24 -48.23
CA LYS A 3 -6.09 28.81 -48.57
C LYS A 3 -6.81 28.03 -47.48
N THR A 4 -7.96 27.48 -47.87
CA THR A 4 -8.89 26.68 -47.06
C THR A 4 -8.37 25.25 -46.90
N PHE A 5 -8.39 24.74 -45.67
CA PHE A 5 -7.99 23.38 -45.30
C PHE A 5 -9.25 22.49 -45.20
N THR A 6 -9.40 21.54 -46.11
CA THR A 6 -10.52 20.58 -46.13
C THR A 6 -10.08 19.28 -45.48
N SER A 7 -10.67 18.96 -44.33
CA SER A 7 -10.52 17.71 -43.58
C SER A 7 -11.69 16.78 -43.91
N GLN A 8 -11.42 15.50 -44.19
CA GLN A 8 -12.45 14.45 -44.18
C GLN A 8 -12.02 13.22 -43.37
N PRO A 9 -12.98 12.55 -42.68
CA PRO A 9 -12.72 11.64 -41.57
C PRO A 9 -12.53 10.16 -41.94
N SER A 10 -11.95 9.44 -40.98
CA SER A 10 -11.62 8.01 -40.98
C SER A 10 -12.86 7.10 -41.04
N ARG A 11 -12.77 6.03 -41.85
CA ARG A 11 -13.75 4.94 -41.90
C ARG A 11 -13.47 3.92 -40.80
N GLN A 12 -14.47 3.69 -39.95
CA GLN A 12 -14.54 2.54 -39.03
C GLN A 12 -15.22 1.37 -39.75
N THR A 13 -14.58 0.20 -39.79
CA THR A 13 -15.20 -1.05 -40.21
C THR A 13 -15.77 -1.78 -38.99
N LYS A 14 -17.10 -1.96 -39.00
CA LYS A 14 -17.87 -2.74 -38.02
C LYS A 14 -17.69 -4.23 -38.30
N THR A 15 -17.41 -5.02 -37.26
CA THR A 15 -17.48 -6.48 -37.26
C THR A 15 -18.86 -6.93 -36.76
N THR A 16 -19.49 -7.82 -37.52
CA THR A 16 -20.81 -8.43 -37.27
C THR A 16 -20.62 -9.95 -37.15
N ALA A 17 -21.16 -10.54 -36.07
CA ALA A 17 -21.56 -11.95 -35.94
C ALA A 17 -22.44 -12.05 -34.66
N GLU A 18 -23.77 -12.19 -34.75
CA GLU A 18 -24.54 -13.46 -34.75
C GLU A 18 -24.14 -14.42 -33.60
N ARG A 19 -24.99 -14.93 -32.69
CA ARG A 19 -26.41 -15.33 -32.71
C ARG A 19 -26.94 -15.57 -31.26
N PRO A 20 -28.27 -15.72 -31.02
CA PRO A 20 -28.91 -15.73 -29.70
C PRO A 20 -29.38 -17.12 -29.20
N VAL A 21 -29.97 -17.10 -27.98
CA VAL A 21 -30.90 -18.06 -27.32
C VAL A 21 -30.30 -19.01 -26.27
N ASN A 22 -30.61 -18.76 -24.98
CA ASN A 22 -31.25 -19.78 -24.13
C ASN A 22 -31.83 -19.23 -22.80
N ARG A 23 -33.16 -19.43 -22.68
CA ARG A 23 -33.97 -19.87 -21.53
C ARG A 23 -33.98 -19.09 -20.20
N ARG A 24 -35.16 -18.53 -19.93
CA ARG A 24 -35.77 -18.19 -18.63
C ARG A 24 -35.90 -19.41 -17.70
N ALA A 25 -35.72 -19.19 -16.40
CA ALA A 25 -36.43 -19.83 -15.27
C ALA A 25 -36.24 -18.97 -13.98
N PRO A 26 -37.12 -19.07 -12.96
CA PRO A 26 -37.71 -17.89 -12.31
C PRO A 26 -37.17 -17.50 -10.92
N LEU A 27 -37.39 -16.20 -10.61
CA LEU A 27 -37.93 -15.61 -9.37
C LEU A 27 -37.81 -16.43 -8.07
N ASN A 28 -36.90 -16.02 -7.19
CA ASN A 28 -36.96 -16.35 -5.77
C ASN A 28 -37.18 -15.05 -4.98
N GLN A 29 -38.43 -14.81 -4.60
CA GLN A 29 -38.80 -13.78 -3.64
C GLN A 29 -38.49 -14.31 -2.24
N GLN A 30 -37.43 -13.81 -1.61
CA GLN A 30 -37.33 -13.82 -0.15
C GLN A 30 -37.62 -12.39 0.32
N ALA A 31 -38.79 -12.26 0.91
CA ALA A 31 -39.25 -11.05 1.57
C ALA A 31 -38.56 -10.97 2.93
N ASP A 32 -37.58 -10.08 3.05
CA ASP A 32 -37.09 -9.64 4.34
C ASP A 32 -37.79 -8.33 4.72
N THR A 33 -38.79 -8.48 5.57
CA THR A 33 -39.34 -7.40 6.38
C THR A 33 -38.28 -6.91 7.35
N SER A 34 -37.81 -5.68 7.21
CA SER A 34 -37.17 -4.95 8.30
C SER A 34 -37.42 -3.45 8.21
N SER A 35 -38.04 -2.98 9.28
CA SER A 35 -38.40 -1.63 9.69
C SER A 35 -37.67 -0.43 9.03
N ARG A 36 -38.49 0.51 8.55
CA ARG A 36 -38.11 1.91 8.36
C ARG A 36 -37.70 2.51 9.71
N THR A 37 -36.45 2.92 9.82
CA THR A 37 -36.04 3.97 10.76
C THR A 37 -35.47 5.14 9.95
N VAL A 38 -36.01 6.33 10.17
CA VAL A 38 -35.57 7.58 9.55
C VAL A 38 -34.29 8.01 10.25
N GLY A 39 -33.14 7.82 9.59
CA GLY A 39 -31.83 8.22 10.10
C GLY A 39 -31.08 9.04 9.06
N THR A 40 -30.91 10.32 9.34
CA THR A 40 -30.05 11.26 8.59
C THR A 40 -28.60 10.80 8.62
N THR A 41 -28.10 10.24 7.51
CA THR A 41 -26.68 9.84 7.39
C THR A 41 -25.88 10.93 6.68
N ARG A 42 -25.21 11.78 7.47
CA ARG A 42 -24.05 12.55 7.03
C ARG A 42 -22.90 11.55 6.81
N ALA A 43 -22.50 11.36 5.56
CA ALA A 43 -21.26 10.65 5.23
C ALA A 43 -20.05 11.45 5.77
N ARG A 44 -19.55 11.07 6.95
CA ARG A 44 -18.21 11.46 7.41
C ARG A 44 -17.25 10.32 7.12
N SER A 45 -16.45 10.52 6.08
CA SER A 45 -15.17 9.85 5.89
C SER A 45 -14.34 10.02 7.18
N LEU A 46 -14.08 8.91 7.86
CA LEU A 46 -13.07 8.85 8.91
C LEU A 46 -11.89 8.03 8.40
N ASN A 47 -10.81 8.78 8.26
CA ASN A 47 -9.45 8.39 7.97
C ASN A 47 -8.95 7.39 9.03
N MET A 48 -8.80 6.12 8.64
CA MET A 48 -8.13 5.10 9.45
C MET A 48 -6.62 5.32 9.34
N ASN A 49 -6.08 6.08 10.28
CA ASN A 49 -4.66 6.26 10.47
C ASN A 49 -4.31 5.60 11.81
N HIS A 50 -3.91 4.33 11.80
CA HIS A 50 -3.26 3.70 12.95
C HIS A 50 -2.11 2.80 12.48
N GLN A 51 -1.01 2.97 13.20
CA GLN A 51 0.33 2.54 12.90
C GLN A 51 0.44 1.01 12.87
N ILE A 52 1.18 0.54 11.88
CA ILE A 52 1.84 -0.77 11.90
C ILE A 52 2.90 -0.72 12.99
N GLN A 53 2.76 -1.50 14.06
CA GLN A 53 3.87 -2.11 14.81
C GLN A 53 3.35 -3.34 15.57
N THR A 54 3.88 -4.52 15.25
CA THR A 54 4.39 -5.52 16.22
C THR A 54 4.73 -6.80 15.45
N TYR A 55 6.03 -6.99 15.22
CA TYR A 55 6.60 -8.27 14.82
C TYR A 55 6.24 -9.31 15.88
N HIS A 56 5.42 -10.29 15.52
CA HIS A 56 5.24 -11.49 16.31
C HIS A 56 6.44 -12.40 16.04
N GLY A 57 7.12 -12.79 17.11
CA GLY A 57 8.30 -13.63 17.07
C GLY A 57 8.02 -14.93 16.33
N MET A 58 8.80 -15.18 15.29
CA MET A 58 8.95 -16.51 14.70
C MET A 58 9.65 -17.37 15.74
N THR A 59 8.86 -18.12 16.51
CA THR A 59 9.35 -19.23 17.31
C THR A 59 10.04 -20.22 16.37
N GLY A 60 11.26 -20.58 16.75
CA GLY A 60 12.15 -21.44 15.98
C GLY A 60 11.43 -22.73 15.58
N ARG A 61 11.30 -22.91 14.26
CA ARG A 61 11.00 -24.19 13.65
C ARG A 61 12.14 -25.13 14.00
N ASN A 62 11.83 -26.12 14.82
CA ASN A 62 12.68 -27.26 15.13
C ASN A 62 12.87 -28.05 13.82
N SER A 63 13.87 -27.70 13.03
CA SER A 63 14.23 -28.41 11.81
C SER A 63 15.09 -29.62 12.19
N GLY A 64 14.53 -30.79 11.92
CA GLY A 64 15.11 -32.08 12.23
C GLY A 64 16.57 -32.22 11.84
N PHE A 65 17.32 -32.79 12.77
CA PHE A 65 18.61 -33.41 12.52
C PHE A 65 18.40 -34.57 11.54
N ASN A 66 18.59 -34.29 10.25
CA ASN A 66 18.77 -35.33 9.25
C ASN A 66 20.13 -35.98 9.53
N ASN A 67 20.08 -37.19 10.09
CA ASN A 67 21.22 -38.11 10.14
C ASN A 67 21.56 -38.52 8.70
N ALA A 68 22.41 -37.74 8.04
CA ALA A 68 23.22 -38.26 6.95
C ALA A 68 24.45 -38.95 7.57
N PRO A 69 24.80 -40.19 7.19
CA PRO A 69 26.00 -40.84 7.67
C PRO A 69 27.17 -40.17 6.97
N THR A 70 27.66 -39.08 7.58
CA THR A 70 28.94 -38.52 7.17
C THR A 70 29.97 -39.50 7.68
N THR A 71 30.56 -40.25 6.75
CA THR A 71 31.78 -41.03 6.90
C THR A 71 32.95 -40.09 7.24
N GLY A 72 32.87 -39.44 8.39
CA GLY A 72 34.00 -38.89 9.11
C GLY A 72 34.44 -39.98 10.07
N GLN A 73 35.63 -40.51 9.85
CA GLN A 73 36.25 -41.52 10.70
C GLN A 73 36.16 -41.08 12.16
N HIS A 74 35.21 -41.66 12.90
CA HIS A 74 35.30 -41.71 14.34
C HIS A 74 36.47 -42.63 14.64
N ASN A 75 37.66 -42.05 14.70
CA ASN A 75 38.72 -42.60 15.51
C ASN A 75 38.20 -42.54 16.95
N ILE A 76 37.42 -43.55 17.33
CA ILE A 76 37.46 -44.09 18.68
C ILE A 76 38.86 -44.69 18.77
N ALA A 77 39.86 -43.80 18.87
CA ALA A 77 41.13 -44.17 19.42
C ALA A 77 40.78 -44.59 20.84
N THR A 78 40.65 -45.89 21.03
CA THR A 78 41.04 -46.49 22.30
C THR A 78 42.45 -45.99 22.55
N ASP A 79 42.56 -44.86 23.27
CA ASP A 79 43.81 -44.24 23.69
C ASP A 79 44.49 -45.15 24.72
N THR A 80 44.95 -46.31 24.23
CA THR A 80 45.88 -47.21 24.91
C THR A 80 47.31 -46.94 24.43
N ALA A 81 47.49 -46.16 23.36
CA ALA A 81 48.80 -45.82 22.80
C ALA A 81 49.04 -44.30 22.85
N GLY A 82 49.09 -43.75 24.07
CA GLY A 82 49.29 -42.31 24.23
C GLY A 82 49.29 -41.84 25.67
N ARG A 83 49.74 -42.69 26.61
CA ARG A 83 50.05 -42.25 27.97
C ARG A 83 51.29 -41.36 27.91
N LEU A 84 51.13 -40.13 27.40
CA LEU A 84 51.98 -39.01 27.79
C LEU A 84 51.98 -39.06 29.30
N GLN A 85 53.13 -39.42 29.86
CA GLN A 85 53.32 -39.57 31.29
C GLN A 85 52.95 -38.23 31.91
N SER A 86 51.72 -38.13 32.42
CA SER A 86 51.38 -37.13 33.41
C SER A 86 52.42 -37.33 34.51
N PRO A 87 53.24 -36.32 34.87
CA PRO A 87 54.09 -36.46 36.04
C PRO A 87 53.18 -36.94 37.17
N GLN A 88 53.55 -37.96 37.95
CA GLN A 88 52.66 -38.49 38.99
C GLN A 88 52.14 -37.35 39.87
N ARG A 89 50.84 -37.07 39.75
CA ARG A 89 50.21 -35.91 40.40
C ARG A 89 49.55 -36.44 41.63
N THR A 90 50.17 -36.20 42.77
CA THR A 90 49.60 -36.61 44.04
C THR A 90 48.38 -35.73 44.32
N PRO A 91 47.17 -36.32 44.43
CA PRO A 91 46.02 -35.57 44.91
C PRO A 91 46.29 -35.06 46.32
N THR A 92 45.99 -33.78 46.59
CA THR A 92 46.05 -33.20 47.93
C THR A 92 44.69 -33.32 48.61
N TYR A 93 44.65 -33.85 49.83
CA TYR A 93 43.40 -34.01 50.57
C TYR A 93 42.95 -32.69 51.19
N ALA A 94 41.72 -32.26 50.89
CA ALA A 94 41.11 -31.04 51.38
C ALA A 94 39.83 -31.35 52.17
N GLY A 95 39.98 -32.05 53.30
CA GLY A 95 38.92 -32.30 54.27
C GLY A 95 37.94 -33.41 53.88
N GLY A 96 37.26 -33.30 52.73
CA GLY A 96 36.28 -34.30 52.23
C GLY A 96 36.37 -34.59 50.73
N TYR A 97 37.29 -33.92 50.03
CA TYR A 97 37.57 -34.13 48.61
C TYR A 97 39.08 -34.12 48.38
N SER A 98 39.48 -34.68 47.24
CA SER A 98 40.87 -34.68 46.78
C SER A 98 41.05 -33.68 45.65
N VAL A 99 41.99 -32.76 45.79
CA VAL A 99 42.35 -31.78 44.77
C VAL A 99 43.50 -32.34 43.95
N ILE A 100 43.22 -32.66 42.70
CA ILE A 100 44.28 -32.91 41.72
C ILE A 100 44.65 -31.53 41.15
N PRO A 101 45.92 -31.09 41.21
CA PRO A 101 46.29 -29.79 40.66
C PRO A 101 46.00 -29.74 39.13
N PRO A 102 46.20 -28.64 38.38
CA PRO A 102 46.06 -28.62 36.90
C PRO A 102 47.36 -28.99 36.17
N ASN A 103 47.33 -29.74 35.06
CA ASN A 103 48.57 -30.14 34.36
C ASN A 103 49.15 -28.89 33.70
N GLU A 104 50.24 -28.34 34.23
CA GLU A 104 50.78 -27.06 33.78
C GLU A 104 51.16 -27.06 32.30
N ARG A 105 51.71 -28.16 31.77
CA ARG A 105 52.03 -28.26 30.34
C ARG A 105 50.77 -28.21 29.48
N LYS A 106 49.73 -28.97 29.85
CA LYS A 106 48.43 -28.95 29.14
C LYS A 106 47.74 -27.60 29.30
N ARG A 107 47.82 -26.97 30.48
CA ARG A 107 47.28 -25.65 30.77
C ARG A 107 47.94 -24.59 29.90
N GLN A 108 49.26 -24.60 29.80
CA GLN A 108 50.02 -23.69 28.95
C GLN A 108 49.70 -23.91 27.46
N GLN A 109 49.59 -25.16 27.01
CA GLN A 109 49.19 -25.47 25.63
C GLN A 109 47.80 -24.93 25.30
N ILE A 110 46.81 -25.16 26.17
CA ILE A 110 45.45 -24.64 26.01
C ILE A 110 45.46 -23.11 26.03
N SER A 111 46.23 -22.51 26.94
CA SER A 111 46.33 -21.04 27.02
C SER A 111 46.94 -20.42 25.77
N GLN A 112 48.00 -21.02 25.22
CA GLN A 112 48.63 -20.56 23.98
C GLN A 112 47.71 -20.74 22.77
N MET A 113 46.99 -21.86 22.72
CA MET A 113 46.02 -22.13 21.65
C MET A 113 44.87 -21.13 21.70
N ALA A 114 44.30 -20.89 22.87
CA ALA A 114 43.22 -19.91 23.06
C ALA A 114 43.66 -18.49 22.65
N GLN A 115 44.88 -18.08 23.00
CA GLN A 115 45.43 -16.79 22.56
C GLN A 115 45.51 -16.70 21.03
N ARG A 116 46.08 -17.72 20.38
CA ARG A 116 46.20 -17.77 18.91
C ARG A 116 44.83 -17.74 18.22
N GLU A 117 43.88 -18.54 18.68
CA GLU A 117 42.52 -18.58 18.11
C GLU A 117 41.80 -17.24 18.27
N THR A 118 41.98 -16.55 19.40
CA THR A 118 41.39 -15.23 19.64
C THR A 118 41.97 -14.19 18.67
N GLU A 119 43.30 -14.17 18.50
CA GLU A 119 43.97 -13.27 17.55
C GLU A 119 43.58 -13.55 16.10
N GLU A 120 43.42 -14.83 15.72
CA GLU A 120 42.92 -15.22 14.40
C GLU A 120 41.49 -14.77 14.17
N TYR A 121 40.61 -14.93 15.17
CA TYR A 121 39.23 -14.45 15.11
C TYR A 121 39.16 -12.94 14.96
N GLU A 122 39.95 -12.18 15.72
CA GLU A 122 39.98 -10.72 15.62
C GLU A 122 40.48 -10.25 14.26
N ARG A 123 41.53 -10.88 13.72
CA ARG A 123 42.01 -10.60 12.36
C ARG A 123 40.95 -10.90 11.31
N HIS A 124 40.26 -12.04 11.41
CA HIS A 124 39.16 -12.38 10.52
C HIS A 124 37.98 -11.41 10.64
N ARG A 125 37.63 -11.00 11.87
CA ARG A 125 36.57 -10.02 12.13
C ARG A 125 36.92 -8.66 11.54
N GLN A 126 38.15 -8.20 11.69
CA GLN A 126 38.61 -6.92 11.14
C GLN A 126 38.68 -6.95 9.61
N ALA A 127 39.19 -8.04 9.02
CA ALA A 127 39.27 -8.21 7.58
C ALA A 127 37.89 -8.27 6.91
N ASN A 128 36.91 -8.90 7.58
CA ASN A 128 35.54 -9.04 7.07
C ASN A 128 34.56 -8.00 7.65
N ALA A 129 35.05 -7.02 8.42
CA ALA A 129 34.21 -5.95 8.92
C ALA A 129 33.74 -5.09 7.75
N VAL A 130 32.44 -5.14 7.46
CA VAL A 130 31.83 -4.28 6.45
C VAL A 130 31.86 -2.84 6.97
N ARG A 131 32.81 -2.03 6.47
CA ARG A 131 33.05 -0.65 6.95
C ARG A 131 31.96 0.32 6.52
N HIS A 132 31.52 0.21 5.27
CA HIS A 132 30.50 1.07 4.68
C HIS A 132 29.83 0.31 3.55
N VAL A 133 28.51 0.17 3.62
CA VAL A 133 27.71 -0.36 2.51
C VAL A 133 27.19 0.85 1.75
N SER A 134 27.83 1.20 0.62
CA SER A 134 27.19 2.12 -0.33
C SER A 134 26.19 1.32 -1.15
N HIS A 135 24.91 1.60 -1.00
CA HIS A 135 23.92 1.05 -1.91
C HIS A 135 24.06 1.74 -3.28
N VAL A 136 24.47 0.98 -4.29
CA VAL A 136 24.43 1.42 -5.68
C VAL A 136 23.06 0.99 -6.23
N GLY A 137 22.06 1.86 -6.10
CA GLY A 137 20.69 1.60 -6.58
C GLY A 137 19.60 2.35 -5.82
N THR A 138 18.34 2.15 -6.21
CA THR A 138 17.17 2.68 -5.50
C THR A 138 16.93 1.89 -4.21
N VAL A 139 16.99 2.55 -3.07
CA VAL A 139 16.50 2.01 -1.79
C VAL A 139 14.99 1.82 -1.91
N GLY A 140 14.54 0.60 -2.26
CA GLY A 140 13.11 0.26 -2.28
C GLY A 140 12.56 -0.44 -3.52
N GLY A 141 13.40 -0.88 -4.48
CA GLY A 141 13.01 -1.89 -5.48
C GLY A 141 11.87 -1.53 -6.44
N GLY A 142 11.53 -0.24 -6.59
CA GLY A 142 10.53 0.22 -7.55
C GLY A 142 11.16 0.70 -8.85
N ASP A 143 10.49 0.42 -9.97
CA ASP A 143 10.89 0.87 -11.33
C ASP A 143 10.80 2.40 -11.52
N ILE A 144 10.26 3.12 -10.54
CA ILE A 144 9.95 4.55 -10.62
C ILE A 144 10.80 5.30 -9.59
N THR A 145 11.40 6.40 -10.04
CA THR A 145 12.19 7.30 -9.18
C THR A 145 11.29 8.13 -8.27
N GLU A 146 11.79 8.52 -7.09
CA GLU A 146 11.06 9.38 -6.14
C GLU A 146 10.57 10.68 -6.81
N GLU A 147 11.41 11.29 -7.66
CA GLU A 147 11.07 12.52 -8.37
C GLU A 147 9.88 12.35 -9.32
N GLN A 148 9.81 11.22 -10.02
CA GLN A 148 8.67 10.91 -10.89
C GLN A 148 7.39 10.76 -10.07
N VAL A 149 7.42 10.03 -8.96
CA VAL A 149 6.27 9.89 -8.05
C VAL A 149 5.81 11.26 -7.54
N ARG A 150 6.74 12.12 -7.12
CA ARG A 150 6.43 13.47 -6.63
C ARG A 150 5.76 14.33 -7.71
N LYS A 151 6.26 14.25 -8.94
CA LYS A 151 5.70 14.96 -10.10
C LYS A 151 4.31 14.46 -10.47
N GLU A 152 4.06 13.17 -10.37
CA GLU A 152 2.74 12.59 -10.62
C GLU A 152 1.72 13.00 -9.56
N GLN A 153 2.11 12.96 -8.28
CA GLN A 153 1.27 13.45 -7.18
C GLN A 153 0.90 14.93 -7.37
N GLU A 154 1.87 15.78 -7.73
CA GLU A 154 1.62 17.19 -8.01
C GLU A 154 0.65 17.38 -9.19
N ARG A 155 0.81 16.61 -10.27
CA ARG A 155 -0.10 16.63 -11.41
C ARG A 155 -1.51 16.17 -11.04
N ALA A 156 -1.64 15.12 -10.24
CA ALA A 156 -2.93 14.61 -9.79
C ALA A 156 -3.68 15.66 -8.95
N LEU A 157 -2.98 16.31 -8.00
CA LEU A 157 -3.54 17.39 -7.18
C LEU A 157 -3.99 18.59 -8.04
N ARG A 158 -3.18 19.00 -9.02
CA ARG A 158 -3.55 20.08 -9.95
C ARG A 158 -4.80 19.73 -10.75
N ARG A 159 -4.89 18.51 -11.29
CA ARG A 159 -6.07 18.04 -12.05
C ARG A 159 -7.32 18.06 -11.18
N GLN A 160 -7.24 17.49 -9.98
CA GLN A 160 -8.36 17.47 -9.03
C GLN A 160 -8.84 18.89 -8.67
N LYS A 161 -7.91 19.83 -8.47
CA LYS A 161 -8.24 21.24 -8.22
C LYS A 161 -8.99 21.86 -9.39
N LEU A 162 -8.51 21.65 -10.62
CA LEU A 162 -9.16 22.17 -11.83
C LEU A 162 -10.56 21.58 -12.02
N ASP A 163 -10.72 20.27 -11.87
CA ASP A 163 -12.00 19.59 -12.03
C ASP A 163 -13.03 20.09 -10.99
N ARG A 164 -12.59 20.31 -9.75
CA ARG A 164 -13.44 20.87 -8.70
C ARG A 164 -13.90 22.29 -9.07
N LEU A 165 -13.00 23.14 -9.54
CA LEU A 165 -13.34 24.51 -9.95
C LEU A 165 -14.34 24.51 -11.11
N LYS A 166 -14.12 23.66 -12.11
CA LYS A 166 -15.03 23.51 -13.26
C LYS A 166 -16.45 23.13 -12.82
N ARG A 167 -16.58 22.12 -11.96
CA ARG A 167 -17.88 21.69 -11.43
C ARG A 167 -18.58 22.79 -10.65
N GLN A 168 -17.83 23.56 -9.85
CA GLN A 168 -18.40 24.69 -9.10
C GLN A 168 -18.90 25.80 -10.04
N GLU A 169 -18.13 26.11 -11.07
CA GLU A 169 -18.51 27.10 -12.07
C GLU A 169 -19.76 26.67 -12.86
N GLU A 170 -19.79 25.41 -13.31
CA GLU A 170 -20.95 24.82 -14.00
C GLU A 170 -22.21 24.88 -13.14
N GLN A 171 -22.11 24.53 -11.85
CA GLN A 171 -23.23 24.64 -10.91
C GLN A 171 -23.68 26.08 -10.70
N ARG A 172 -22.75 27.03 -10.54
CA ARG A 172 -23.08 28.46 -10.40
C ARG A 172 -23.79 28.97 -11.65
N ASN A 173 -23.29 28.63 -12.82
CA ASN A 173 -23.86 29.06 -14.09
C ASN A 173 -25.25 28.43 -14.31
N ALA A 174 -25.44 27.16 -13.94
CA ALA A 174 -26.74 26.49 -14.02
C ALA A 174 -27.77 27.15 -13.08
N ARG A 175 -27.38 27.45 -11.83
CA ARG A 175 -28.25 28.17 -10.87
C ARG A 175 -28.63 29.55 -11.38
N LYS A 176 -27.66 30.32 -11.84
CA LYS A 176 -27.90 31.65 -12.40
C LYS A 176 -28.88 31.61 -13.58
N LYS A 177 -28.69 30.66 -14.52
CA LYS A 177 -29.61 30.49 -15.65
C LYS A 177 -31.03 30.11 -15.21
N ALA A 178 -31.17 29.28 -14.19
CA ALA A 178 -32.48 28.92 -13.65
C ALA A 178 -33.16 30.12 -12.97
N GLU A 179 -32.42 30.89 -12.17
CA GLU A 179 -32.90 32.12 -11.54
C GLU A 179 -33.32 33.17 -12.58
N ASP A 180 -32.50 33.40 -13.61
CA ASP A 180 -32.79 34.34 -14.70
C ASP A 180 -34.06 33.92 -15.46
N ALA A 181 -34.23 32.62 -15.74
CA ALA A 181 -35.42 32.09 -16.40
C ALA A 181 -36.68 32.24 -15.53
N GLU A 182 -36.58 32.04 -14.21
CA GLU A 182 -37.70 32.24 -13.29
C GLU A 182 -38.10 33.73 -13.21
N ILE A 183 -37.12 34.64 -13.20
CA ILE A 183 -37.37 36.09 -13.23
C ILE A 183 -38.06 36.48 -14.53
N GLU A 184 -37.63 35.94 -15.67
CA GLU A 184 -38.25 36.21 -16.96
C GLU A 184 -39.70 35.69 -17.02
N GLN A 185 -39.96 34.49 -16.50
CA GLN A 185 -41.33 33.95 -16.38
C GLN A 185 -42.22 34.85 -15.52
N LYS A 186 -41.75 35.24 -14.32
CA LYS A 186 -42.50 36.16 -13.44
C LYS A 186 -42.74 37.52 -14.08
N ARG A 187 -41.75 38.04 -14.82
CA ARG A 187 -41.88 39.31 -15.57
C ARG A 187 -42.92 39.19 -16.69
N ALA A 188 -42.90 38.10 -17.44
CA ALA A 188 -43.88 37.84 -18.51
C ALA A 188 -45.30 37.68 -17.95
N GLU A 189 -45.46 36.97 -16.83
CA GLU A 189 -46.74 36.86 -16.14
C GLU A 189 -47.25 38.21 -15.63
N ALA A 190 -46.38 39.02 -15.02
CA ALA A 190 -46.74 40.35 -14.56
C ALA A 190 -47.18 41.25 -15.73
N ARG A 191 -46.49 41.16 -16.87
CA ARG A 191 -46.87 41.87 -18.11
C ARG A 191 -48.24 41.43 -18.62
N ARG A 192 -48.48 40.12 -18.72
CA ARG A 192 -49.79 39.57 -19.14
C ARG A 192 -50.92 40.02 -18.20
N LYS A 193 -50.69 39.98 -16.88
CA LYS A 193 -51.68 40.45 -15.89
C LYS A 193 -51.95 41.95 -16.03
N ALA A 194 -50.91 42.75 -16.26
CA ALA A 194 -51.05 44.19 -16.49
C ALA A 194 -51.86 44.49 -17.77
N GLU A 195 -51.58 43.79 -18.87
CA GLU A 195 -52.32 43.92 -20.14
C GLU A 195 -53.80 43.54 -19.95
N GLN A 196 -54.09 42.41 -19.31
CA GLN A 196 -55.47 42.01 -18.98
C GLN A 196 -56.20 43.03 -18.11
N ASN A 197 -55.53 43.59 -17.10
CA ASN A 197 -56.10 44.62 -16.24
C ASN A 197 -56.33 45.94 -17.00
N ALA A 198 -55.48 46.29 -17.97
CA ALA A 198 -55.65 47.49 -18.79
C ALA A 198 -56.86 47.37 -19.73
N ILE A 199 -57.08 46.19 -20.32
CA ILE A 199 -58.27 45.87 -21.13
C ILE A 199 -59.54 45.95 -20.27
N LYS A 200 -59.55 45.29 -19.10
CA LYS A 200 -60.72 45.30 -18.18
C LYS A 200 -61.12 46.71 -17.71
N ASN A 201 -60.14 47.59 -17.51
CA ASN A 201 -60.37 48.96 -17.07
C ASN A 201 -60.69 49.93 -18.23
N GLY A 202 -60.90 49.42 -19.45
CA GLY A 202 -61.27 50.24 -20.62
C GLY A 202 -60.18 51.20 -21.11
N LYS A 203 -58.92 50.99 -20.70
CA LYS A 203 -57.78 51.85 -21.07
C LYS A 203 -57.10 51.44 -22.38
N VAL A 204 -57.36 50.22 -22.85
CA VAL A 204 -56.85 49.67 -24.12
C VAL A 204 -57.99 48.86 -24.76
N PRO A 205 -58.32 49.06 -26.06
CA PRO A 205 -59.36 48.30 -26.74
C PRO A 205 -59.04 46.81 -26.78
N SER A 206 -60.08 45.97 -26.69
CA SER A 206 -59.93 44.52 -26.76
C SER A 206 -59.32 44.13 -28.12
N PRO A 207 -58.45 43.10 -28.20
CA PRO A 207 -57.97 42.59 -29.49
C PRO A 207 -59.08 42.18 -30.47
N GLU A 208 -60.29 41.91 -29.96
CA GLU A 208 -61.49 41.60 -30.75
C GLU A 208 -62.16 42.86 -31.36
N GLU A 209 -61.88 44.05 -30.84
CA GLU A 209 -62.43 45.34 -31.31
C GLU A 209 -61.55 46.01 -32.37
N ILE A 210 -60.32 45.49 -32.62
CA ILE A 210 -59.34 46.05 -33.57
C ILE A 210 -59.32 45.26 -34.90
N ARG A 211 -60.28 44.35 -35.12
CA ARG A 211 -60.46 43.59 -36.37
C ARG A 211 -61.65 44.07 -37.16
#